data_AF-A0A2M9V787-F1
#
_entry.id   AF-A0A2M9V787-F1
#
_cell.length_a   1.000
_cell.length_b   1.000
_cell.length_c   1.000
_cell.angle_alpha   90.00
_cell.angle_beta   90.00
_cell.angle_gamma   90.00
#
_symmetry.space_group_name_H-M   'P 1'
#
loop_
_entity.id
_entity.type
_entity.pdbx_description
1 polymer ?
#
loop_
_entity_poly.entity_id
_entity_poly.type
_entity_poly.pdbx_seq_one_letter_code
_entity_poly.pdbx_strand_id
1 'polypeptide(L)'
;MNKRLYTIFLISVFLLLPGFSTAAERIYNVLFVQSYAPETPWHNDLVRGLKDGFGESGLKVNITTEFLDANFWTYQSEKLIMRRFCERARERGTDLIVTVSDEAFHTLLTCGDSLALQLPVVFFNIKYPEGSLIDSLPNVCGYTANPDFGELLRQASRLFPTRTEVVCISDNSLLSSKGKDDFMNEWEGFVEEHPEYTVTFYNSQTDTTNKIIASTCYPRNTHKTLIIAPKWSSFMSFIGRNSKAPFFSCENLALTNGAFGAYDADSYASAHEVGRTAADVLRGKSPSEVGIIESPLKFMYDFKQLVFFKVDPKQASAIGGTIINEPYMEKYRMLYILLYSSILALLVFLISVAVSYKPS
;
A
#
# COMPACT_ATOMS: atom_id res chain seq x y z
N MET A 1 -33.88 44.81 -54.57
CA MET A 1 -34.31 43.51 -54.00
C MET A 1 -33.18 42.71 -53.33
N ASN A 2 -31.97 43.27 -53.15
CA ASN A 2 -30.80 42.48 -52.74
C ASN A 2 -30.45 42.57 -51.24
N LYS A 3 -30.76 43.68 -50.54
CA LYS A 3 -30.45 43.81 -49.10
C LYS A 3 -31.26 42.86 -48.22
N ARG A 4 -32.56 42.67 -48.49
CA ARG A 4 -33.43 41.76 -47.72
C ARG A 4 -33.02 40.28 -47.87
N LEU A 5 -32.59 39.85 -49.06
CA LEU A 5 -32.10 38.49 -49.26
C LEU A 5 -30.78 38.24 -48.51
N TYR A 6 -29.86 39.21 -48.51
CA TYR A 6 -28.61 39.12 -47.75
C TYR A 6 -28.83 39.02 -46.24
N THR A 7 -29.80 39.77 -45.70
CA THR A 7 -30.13 39.71 -44.28
C THR A 7 -30.76 38.36 -43.89
N ILE A 8 -31.64 37.82 -44.73
CA ILE A 8 -32.25 36.50 -44.50
C ILE A 8 -31.19 35.38 -44.60
N PHE A 9 -30.27 35.47 -45.55
CA PHE A 9 -29.17 34.53 -45.71
C PHE A 9 -28.18 34.55 -44.54
N LEU A 10 -27.86 35.74 -44.00
CA LEU A 10 -27.00 35.87 -42.81
C LEU A 10 -27.66 35.30 -41.54
N ILE A 11 -28.97 35.46 -41.38
CA ILE A 11 -29.73 34.90 -40.26
C ILE A 11 -29.84 33.37 -40.39
N SER A 12 -30.02 32.84 -41.60
CA SER A 12 -30.07 31.39 -41.82
C SER A 12 -28.73 30.70 -41.60
N VAL A 13 -27.61 31.36 -41.93
CA VAL A 13 -26.25 30.85 -41.65
C VAL A 13 -25.96 30.85 -40.14
N PHE A 14 -26.50 31.81 -39.38
CA PHE A 14 -26.33 31.87 -37.93
C PHE A 14 -27.19 30.83 -37.19
N LEU A 15 -28.35 30.45 -37.74
CA LEU A 15 -29.23 29.40 -37.21
C LEU A 15 -28.77 27.96 -37.53
N LEU A 16 -27.84 27.79 -38.49
CA LEU A 16 -27.28 26.50 -38.90
C LEU A 16 -25.89 26.22 -38.29
N LEU A 17 -25.35 27.12 -37.45
CA LEU A 17 -24.17 26.81 -36.66
C LEU A 17 -24.59 25.80 -35.57
N PRO A 18 -24.10 24.54 -35.59
CA PRO A 18 -24.29 23.67 -34.46
C PRO A 18 -23.66 24.38 -33.27
N GLY A 19 -24.47 24.64 -32.24
CA GLY A 19 -23.95 25.15 -30.98
C GLY A 19 -22.95 24.15 -30.47
N PHE A 20 -21.65 24.41 -30.67
CA PHE A 20 -20.59 23.77 -29.93
C PHE A 20 -20.74 24.26 -28.49
N SER A 21 -21.68 23.66 -27.75
CA SER A 21 -21.56 23.61 -26.31
C SER A 21 -20.30 22.82 -26.03
N THR A 22 -19.19 23.53 -25.85
CA THR A 22 -18.09 23.00 -25.05
C THR A 22 -18.70 22.75 -23.68
N ALA A 23 -19.14 21.52 -23.43
CA ALA A 23 -19.47 21.09 -22.08
C ALA A 23 -18.26 21.47 -21.23
N ALA A 24 -18.44 22.41 -20.29
CA ALA A 24 -17.39 22.74 -19.36
C ALA A 24 -16.96 21.42 -18.73
N GLU A 25 -15.71 21.05 -18.94
CA GLU A 25 -15.19 19.76 -18.53
C GLU A 25 -15.36 19.66 -17.01
N ARG A 26 -16.30 18.80 -16.57
CA ARG A 26 -16.67 18.69 -15.16
C ARG A 26 -15.44 18.24 -14.39
N ILE A 27 -15.06 19.04 -13.40
CA ILE A 27 -14.01 18.67 -12.44
C ILE A 27 -14.72 18.02 -11.25
N TYR A 28 -14.37 16.77 -10.97
CA TYR A 28 -14.92 16.04 -9.84
C TYR A 28 -14.04 16.23 -8.60
N ASN A 29 -14.64 16.43 -7.44
CA ASN A 29 -13.92 16.54 -6.18
C ASN A 29 -13.91 15.19 -5.46
N VAL A 30 -12.73 14.67 -5.16
CA VAL A 30 -12.54 13.38 -4.50
C VAL A 30 -11.91 13.61 -3.12
N LEU A 31 -12.55 13.08 -2.08
CA LEU A 31 -11.94 13.00 -0.75
C LEU A 31 -11.16 11.69 -0.65
N PHE A 32 -9.85 11.75 -0.43
CA PHE A 32 -9.02 10.57 -0.18
C PHE A 32 -8.57 10.55 1.29
N VAL A 33 -9.07 9.58 2.07
CA VAL A 33 -8.73 9.44 3.49
C VAL A 33 -7.76 8.28 3.70
N GLN A 34 -6.62 8.56 4.32
CA GLN A 34 -5.62 7.54 4.69
C GLN A 34 -5.67 7.25 6.19
N SER A 35 -5.60 5.98 6.59
CA SER A 35 -5.55 5.58 8.01
C SER A 35 -4.36 6.20 8.74
N TYR A 36 -3.22 6.33 8.06
CA TYR A 36 -1.94 6.67 8.68
C TYR A 36 -1.40 8.02 8.21
N ALA A 37 -0.36 8.49 8.88
CA ALA A 37 0.27 9.78 8.65
C ALA A 37 1.01 9.87 7.28
N PRO A 38 1.24 11.09 6.74
CA PRO A 38 1.94 11.28 5.47
C PRO A 38 3.40 10.80 5.48
N GLU A 39 4.00 10.60 6.65
CA GLU A 39 5.35 10.07 6.83
C GLU A 39 5.44 8.56 6.58
N THR A 40 4.30 7.88 6.35
CA THR A 40 4.32 6.46 6.03
C THR A 40 5.02 6.18 4.69
N PRO A 41 5.74 5.05 4.55
CA PRO A 41 6.60 4.81 3.39
C PRO A 41 5.86 4.81 2.04
N TRP A 42 4.57 4.47 2.05
CA TRP A 42 3.76 4.27 0.84
C TRP A 42 2.91 5.47 0.44
N HIS A 43 2.90 6.55 1.23
CA HIS A 43 2.03 7.70 0.97
C HIS A 43 2.14 8.20 -0.48
N ASN A 44 3.38 8.35 -0.96
CA ASN A 44 3.65 8.82 -2.32
C ASN A 44 3.15 7.83 -3.38
N ASP A 45 3.27 6.53 -3.14
CA ASP A 45 2.80 5.49 -4.05
C ASP A 45 1.27 5.44 -4.13
N LEU A 46 0.60 5.60 -2.98
CA LEU A 46 -0.85 5.67 -2.91
C LEU A 46 -1.40 6.89 -3.66
N VAL A 47 -0.84 8.09 -3.42
CA VAL A 47 -1.27 9.32 -4.09
C VAL A 47 -1.01 9.25 -5.59
N ARG A 48 0.19 8.78 -5.98
CA ARG A 48 0.57 8.66 -7.40
C ARG A 48 -0.31 7.63 -8.11
N GLY A 49 -0.48 6.44 -7.56
CA GLY A 49 -1.31 5.38 -8.13
C GLY A 49 -2.74 5.86 -8.33
N LEU A 50 -3.36 6.44 -7.30
CA LEU A 50 -4.71 6.98 -7.40
C LEU A 50 -4.84 8.05 -8.49
N LYS A 51 -3.89 8.98 -8.55
CA LYS A 51 -3.86 10.04 -9.57
C LYS A 51 -3.70 9.48 -10.98
N ASP A 52 -2.81 8.51 -11.17
CA ASP A 52 -2.56 7.90 -12.47
C ASP A 52 -3.78 7.09 -12.94
N GLY A 53 -4.44 6.35 -12.03
CA GLY A 53 -5.68 5.63 -12.32
C GLY A 53 -6.82 6.54 -12.77
N PHE A 54 -7.01 7.71 -12.12
CA PHE A 54 -7.92 8.74 -12.61
C PHE A 54 -7.45 9.35 -13.94
N GLY A 55 -6.15 9.61 -14.10
CA GLY A 55 -5.58 10.24 -15.30
C GLY A 55 -5.80 9.43 -16.57
N GLU A 56 -5.63 8.10 -16.49
CA GLU A 56 -5.89 7.17 -17.60
C GLU A 56 -7.36 7.15 -18.06
N SER A 57 -8.27 7.51 -17.15
CA SER A 57 -9.69 7.61 -17.45
C SER A 57 -10.07 8.91 -18.20
N GLY A 58 -9.16 9.88 -18.30
CA GLY A 58 -9.42 11.19 -18.91
C GLY A 58 -10.37 12.07 -18.10
N LEU A 59 -10.76 11.68 -16.88
CA LEU A 59 -11.51 12.54 -15.96
C LEU A 59 -10.60 13.57 -15.32
N LYS A 60 -11.08 14.82 -15.24
CA LYS A 60 -10.45 15.84 -14.40
C LYS A 60 -10.96 15.69 -12.97
N VAL A 61 -10.03 15.41 -12.06
CA VAL A 61 -10.34 15.24 -10.64
C VAL A 61 -9.47 16.17 -9.79
N ASN A 62 -10.07 16.68 -8.73
CA ASN A 62 -9.38 17.38 -7.65
C ASN A 62 -9.38 16.46 -6.42
N ILE A 63 -8.22 15.90 -6.08
CA ILE A 63 -8.08 14.96 -4.96
C ILE A 63 -7.63 15.73 -3.73
N THR A 64 -8.45 15.75 -2.69
CA THR A 64 -8.08 16.27 -1.37
C THR A 64 -7.72 15.09 -0.48
N THR A 65 -6.47 15.02 -0.03
CA THR A 65 -6.01 13.97 0.89
C THR A 65 -6.11 14.44 2.34
N GLU A 66 -6.73 13.62 3.18
CA GLU A 66 -6.84 13.81 4.63
C GLU A 66 -6.23 12.59 5.34
N PHE A 67 -5.54 12.81 6.46
CA PHE A 67 -4.82 11.76 7.19
C PHE A 67 -5.45 11.59 8.56
N LEU A 68 -5.95 10.39 8.84
CA LEU A 68 -6.55 10.10 10.13
C LEU A 68 -5.50 9.99 11.23
N ASP A 69 -4.31 9.48 10.91
CA ASP A 69 -3.23 9.18 11.86
C ASP A 69 -3.69 8.30 13.05
N ALA A 70 -4.37 7.19 12.72
CA ALA A 70 -5.03 6.32 13.68
C ALA A 70 -4.07 5.67 14.70
N ASN A 71 -2.76 5.66 14.44
CA ASN A 71 -1.76 5.16 15.39
C ASN A 71 -1.52 6.13 16.57
N PHE A 72 -1.88 7.40 16.41
CA PHE A 72 -1.69 8.42 17.44
C PHE A 72 -2.94 8.66 18.29
N TRP A 73 -4.12 8.48 17.70
CA TRP A 73 -5.38 8.84 18.32
C TRP A 73 -6.05 7.69 19.07
N THR A 74 -6.94 8.04 19.99
CA THR A 74 -7.94 7.08 20.46
C THR A 74 -9.05 6.97 19.43
N TYR A 75 -9.73 5.83 19.38
CA TYR A 75 -10.86 5.64 18.46
C TYR A 75 -12.00 6.69 18.60
N GLN A 76 -12.22 7.24 19.81
CA GLN A 76 -13.20 8.34 19.96
C GLN A 76 -12.71 9.64 19.31
N SER A 77 -11.41 9.92 19.39
CA SER A 77 -10.76 11.05 18.73
C SER A 77 -10.78 10.88 17.21
N GLU A 78 -10.53 9.68 16.69
CA GLU A 78 -10.63 9.38 15.25
C GLU A 78 -12.01 9.73 14.70
N LYS A 79 -13.09 9.36 15.39
CA LYS A 79 -14.46 9.71 14.96
C LYS A 79 -14.70 11.22 14.93
N LEU A 80 -14.15 11.97 15.89
CA LEU A 80 -14.26 13.43 15.89
C LEU A 80 -13.51 14.05 14.70
N ILE A 81 -12.31 13.56 14.41
CA ILE A 81 -11.48 13.99 13.28
C ILE A 81 -12.19 13.68 11.96
N MET A 82 -12.71 12.46 11.80
CA MET A 82 -13.43 12.03 10.61
C MET A 82 -14.68 12.89 10.35
N ARG A 83 -15.45 13.25 11.38
CA ARG A 83 -16.59 14.19 11.23
C ARG A 83 -16.15 15.54 10.66
N ARG A 84 -14.97 16.04 11.07
CA ARG A 84 -14.40 17.27 10.50
C ARG A 84 -13.96 17.08 9.04
N PHE A 85 -13.49 15.91 8.66
CA PHE A 85 -13.21 15.60 7.25
C PHE A 85 -14.50 15.61 6.43
N CYS A 86 -15.56 14.98 6.92
CA CYS A 86 -16.87 14.97 6.27
C CYS A 86 -17.48 16.38 6.14
N GLU A 87 -17.37 17.22 7.17
CA GLU A 87 -17.80 18.62 7.15
C GLU A 87 -17.10 19.39 6.01
N ARG A 88 -15.76 19.36 5.96
CA ARG A 88 -15.01 20.04 4.91
C ARG A 88 -15.24 19.44 3.52
N ALA A 89 -15.52 18.14 3.42
CA ALA A 89 -15.84 17.49 2.15
C ALA A 89 -17.18 18.00 1.57
N ARG A 90 -18.19 18.24 2.42
CA ARG A 90 -19.44 18.87 1.98
C ARG A 90 -19.23 20.30 1.51
N GLU A 91 -18.43 21.09 2.24
CA GLU A 91 -18.11 22.46 1.86
C GLU A 91 -17.44 22.56 0.48
N ARG A 92 -16.64 21.55 0.12
CA ARG A 92 -15.98 21.46 -1.18
C ARG A 92 -16.84 20.86 -2.29
N GLY A 93 -18.02 20.34 -1.97
CA GLY A 93 -18.86 19.61 -2.93
C GLY A 93 -18.17 18.33 -3.42
N THR A 94 -17.65 17.52 -2.50
CA THR A 94 -17.08 16.19 -2.82
C THR A 94 -18.11 15.31 -3.54
N ASP A 95 -17.70 14.68 -4.64
CA ASP A 95 -18.51 13.77 -5.45
C ASP A 95 -18.31 12.30 -5.07
N LEU A 96 -17.14 11.93 -4.55
CA LEU A 96 -16.77 10.55 -4.20
C LEU A 96 -15.75 10.51 -3.06
N ILE A 97 -15.82 9.47 -2.23
CA ILE A 97 -14.86 9.22 -1.14
C ILE A 97 -14.04 7.98 -1.47
N VAL A 98 -12.72 8.09 -1.31
CA VAL A 98 -11.78 6.97 -1.35
C VAL A 98 -11.18 6.81 0.04
N THR A 99 -11.14 5.59 0.57
CA THR A 99 -10.46 5.29 1.84
C THR A 99 -9.44 4.18 1.65
N VAL A 100 -8.29 4.30 2.32
CA VAL A 100 -7.28 3.23 2.36
C VAL A 100 -7.04 2.76 3.78
N SER A 101 -6.96 1.44 3.94
CA SER A 101 -6.76 0.72 5.20
C SER A 101 -7.94 0.80 6.18
N ASP A 102 -7.95 -0.15 7.12
CA ASP A 102 -9.09 -0.48 7.96
C ASP A 102 -9.58 0.69 8.82
N GLU A 103 -8.69 1.44 9.46
CA GLU A 103 -9.07 2.51 10.39
C GLU A 103 -9.82 3.65 9.69
N ALA A 104 -9.35 4.11 8.52
CA ALA A 104 -10.03 5.17 7.76
C ALA A 104 -11.43 4.74 7.32
N PHE A 105 -11.55 3.53 6.76
CA PHE A 105 -12.84 3.01 6.29
C PHE A 105 -13.81 2.76 7.43
N HIS A 106 -13.39 2.04 8.46
CA HIS A 106 -14.22 1.73 9.62
C HIS A 106 -14.67 3.01 10.33
N THR A 107 -13.76 3.96 10.57
CA THR A 107 -14.10 5.24 11.21
C THR A 107 -15.03 6.08 10.34
N LEU A 108 -14.88 6.07 9.01
CA LEU A 108 -15.81 6.76 8.10
C LEU A 108 -17.25 6.27 8.29
N LEU A 109 -17.44 4.95 8.33
CA LEU A 109 -18.77 4.34 8.47
C LEU A 109 -19.37 4.48 9.88
N THR A 110 -18.54 4.54 10.91
CA THR A 110 -18.97 4.50 12.32
C THR A 110 -18.90 5.85 13.04
N CYS A 111 -18.36 6.90 12.40
CA CYS A 111 -18.30 8.23 13.00
C CYS A 111 -19.69 8.85 13.21
N GLY A 112 -20.76 8.30 12.64
CA GLY A 112 -22.13 8.82 12.78
C GLY A 112 -22.41 10.06 11.93
N ASP A 113 -21.53 10.36 10.97
CA ASP A 113 -21.77 11.34 9.92
C ASP A 113 -22.50 10.66 8.73
N SER A 114 -23.43 11.37 8.09
CA SER A 114 -24.23 10.82 7.00
C SER A 114 -23.56 10.88 5.63
N LEU A 115 -22.39 11.52 5.48
CA LEU A 115 -21.75 11.72 4.18
C LEU A 115 -21.45 10.38 3.49
N ALA A 116 -20.98 9.38 4.24
CA ALA A 116 -20.68 8.04 3.73
C ALA A 116 -21.92 7.27 3.26
N LEU A 117 -23.13 7.71 3.64
CA LEU A 117 -24.40 7.14 3.17
C LEU A 117 -24.94 7.86 1.93
N GLN A 118 -24.42 9.05 1.63
CA GLN A 118 -24.90 9.93 0.55
C GLN A 118 -24.03 9.84 -0.71
N LEU A 119 -22.72 9.67 -0.53
CA LEU A 119 -21.75 9.63 -1.62
C LEU A 119 -21.29 8.20 -1.90
N PRO A 120 -20.89 7.88 -3.14
CA PRO A 120 -20.17 6.65 -3.41
C PRO A 120 -18.86 6.58 -2.61
N VAL A 121 -18.58 5.41 -2.04
CA VAL A 121 -17.35 5.13 -1.30
C VAL A 121 -16.62 3.98 -1.98
N VAL A 122 -15.35 4.20 -2.32
CA VAL A 122 -14.46 3.16 -2.85
C VAL A 122 -13.32 2.93 -1.86
N PHE A 123 -13.30 1.77 -1.21
CA PHE A 123 -12.25 1.44 -0.24
C PHE A 123 -11.18 0.54 -0.86
N PHE A 124 -9.98 0.52 -0.26
CA PHE A 124 -8.98 -0.48 -0.61
C PHE A 124 -7.98 -0.78 0.50
N ASN A 125 -7.25 -1.90 0.33
CA ASN A 125 -6.30 -2.44 1.30
C ASN A 125 -6.91 -2.67 2.69
N ILE A 126 -8.17 -3.13 2.73
CA ILE A 126 -8.85 -3.50 3.98
C ILE A 126 -8.51 -4.95 4.32
N LYS A 127 -8.01 -5.19 5.53
CA LYS A 127 -7.67 -6.53 6.05
C LYS A 127 -8.89 -7.25 6.60
N TYR A 128 -9.71 -6.51 7.36
CA TYR A 128 -10.81 -7.03 8.15
C TYR A 128 -12.12 -6.29 7.86
N PRO A 129 -12.67 -6.45 6.63
CA PRO A 129 -13.91 -5.80 6.25
C PRO A 129 -15.06 -6.24 7.16
N GLU A 130 -15.87 -5.29 7.62
CA GLU A 130 -17.11 -5.59 8.35
C GLU A 130 -18.21 -5.98 7.35
N GLY A 131 -18.21 -7.24 6.88
CA GLY A 131 -19.10 -7.72 5.82
C GLY A 131 -20.57 -7.33 6.01
N SER A 132 -21.13 -7.53 7.21
CA SER A 132 -22.52 -7.16 7.50
C SER A 132 -22.81 -5.66 7.39
N LEU A 133 -21.82 -4.81 7.67
CA LEU A 133 -21.95 -3.36 7.52
C LEU A 133 -21.86 -2.97 6.06
N ILE A 134 -20.93 -3.56 5.30
CA ILE A 134 -20.75 -3.26 3.87
C ILE A 134 -21.96 -3.74 3.06
N ASP A 135 -22.49 -4.92 3.36
CA ASP A 135 -23.67 -5.49 2.68
C ASP A 135 -24.91 -4.60 2.82
N SER A 136 -24.98 -3.79 3.88
CA SER A 136 -26.07 -2.84 4.11
C SER A 136 -25.94 -1.53 3.32
N LEU A 137 -24.82 -1.30 2.64
CA LEU A 137 -24.47 -0.04 1.99
C LEU A 137 -24.25 -0.21 0.47
N PRO A 138 -25.29 -0.05 -0.36
CA PRO A 138 -25.20 -0.29 -1.81
C PRO A 138 -24.32 0.73 -2.55
N ASN A 139 -23.96 1.83 -1.90
CA ASN A 139 -23.07 2.88 -2.40
C ASN A 139 -21.58 2.62 -2.07
N VAL A 140 -21.26 1.48 -1.47
CA VAL A 140 -19.90 1.12 -1.07
C VAL A 140 -19.40 -0.04 -1.94
N CYS A 141 -18.16 0.07 -2.42
CA CYS A 141 -17.45 -0.99 -3.11
C CYS A 141 -15.96 -0.88 -2.83
N GLY A 142 -15.16 -1.87 -3.23
CA GLY A 142 -13.74 -1.74 -3.04
C GLY A 142 -12.97 -3.04 -3.04
N TYR A 143 -11.77 -2.95 -2.47
CA TYR A 143 -10.77 -4.00 -2.54
C TYR A 143 -10.27 -4.41 -1.16
N THR A 144 -10.30 -5.70 -0.85
CA THR A 144 -9.70 -6.24 0.37
C THR A 144 -8.27 -6.70 0.11
N ALA A 145 -7.47 -6.82 1.15
CA ALA A 145 -6.11 -7.36 1.10
C ALA A 145 -5.93 -8.33 2.27
N ASN A 146 -6.73 -9.38 2.28
CA ASN A 146 -6.85 -10.32 3.40
C ASN A 146 -5.47 -10.86 3.82
N PRO A 147 -5.14 -10.89 5.13
CA PRO A 147 -3.92 -11.55 5.59
C PRO A 147 -3.94 -13.05 5.26
N ASP A 148 -2.77 -13.60 4.95
CA ASP A 148 -2.55 -15.04 4.80
C ASP A 148 -1.21 -15.36 5.49
N PHE A 149 -1.35 -15.70 6.77
CA PHE A 149 -0.24 -16.01 7.66
C PHE A 149 0.36 -17.39 7.36
N GLY A 150 -0.41 -18.34 6.83
CA GLY A 150 0.03 -19.65 6.42
C GLY A 150 1.03 -19.55 5.28
N GLU A 151 0.74 -18.75 4.26
CA GLU A 151 1.66 -18.50 3.16
C GLU A 151 2.87 -17.68 3.62
N LEU A 152 2.66 -16.71 4.52
CA LEU A 152 3.77 -15.99 5.16
C LEU A 152 4.73 -16.94 5.90
N LEU A 153 4.20 -17.90 6.67
CA LEU A 153 4.97 -18.90 7.40
C LEU A 153 5.69 -19.87 6.45
N ARG A 154 5.00 -20.38 5.42
CA ARG A 154 5.62 -21.24 4.39
C ARG A 154 6.75 -20.54 3.65
N GLN A 155 6.59 -19.25 3.35
CA GLN A 155 7.65 -18.48 2.69
C GLN A 155 8.81 -18.16 3.64
N ALA A 156 8.52 -17.88 4.91
CA ALA A 156 9.55 -17.72 5.93
C ALA A 156 10.34 -19.02 6.15
N SER A 157 9.69 -20.19 6.15
CA SER A 157 10.36 -21.49 6.31
C SER A 157 11.27 -21.82 5.12
N ARG A 158 10.85 -21.52 3.89
CA ARG A 158 11.68 -21.69 2.68
C ARG A 158 12.95 -20.83 2.69
N LEU A 159 12.86 -19.61 3.23
CA LEU A 159 14.01 -18.70 3.35
C LEU A 159 14.91 -19.04 4.53
N PHE A 160 14.33 -19.54 5.62
CA PHE A 160 15.03 -19.82 6.87
C PHE A 160 14.67 -21.21 7.43
N PRO A 161 15.11 -22.30 6.78
CA PRO A 161 14.69 -23.66 7.12
C PRO A 161 15.14 -24.14 8.50
N THR A 162 16.15 -23.50 9.10
CA THR A 162 16.64 -23.84 10.45
C THR A 162 15.94 -23.07 11.57
N ARG A 163 15.04 -22.14 11.24
CA ARG A 163 14.34 -21.29 12.20
C ARG A 163 12.92 -21.81 12.44
N THR A 164 12.77 -22.63 13.46
CA THR A 164 11.51 -23.33 13.79
C THR A 164 10.79 -22.77 15.02
N GLU A 165 11.33 -21.73 15.65
CA GLU A 165 10.68 -21.06 16.78
C GLU A 165 10.00 -19.79 16.28
N VAL A 166 8.68 -19.72 16.30
CA VAL A 166 7.91 -18.54 15.90
C VAL A 166 7.56 -17.72 17.13
N VAL A 167 7.84 -16.43 17.07
CA VAL A 167 7.40 -15.47 18.07
C VAL A 167 6.37 -14.56 17.42
N CYS A 168 5.12 -14.62 17.89
CA CYS A 168 4.06 -13.72 17.47
C CYS A 168 3.95 -12.58 18.46
N ILE A 169 4.09 -11.33 17.99
CA ILE A 169 4.02 -10.14 18.84
C ILE A 169 2.82 -9.29 18.43
N SER A 170 1.91 -9.03 19.37
CA SER A 170 0.67 -8.28 19.16
C SER A 170 0.58 -7.05 20.07
N ASP A 171 -0.46 -6.24 19.88
CA ASP A 171 -0.92 -5.21 20.81
C ASP A 171 -2.43 -5.38 21.11
N ASN A 172 -3.02 -4.45 21.88
CA ASN A 172 -4.43 -4.49 22.27
C ASN A 172 -5.36 -3.80 21.27
N SER A 173 -4.87 -3.36 20.10
CA SER A 173 -5.73 -2.80 19.07
C SER A 173 -6.62 -3.89 18.46
N LEU A 174 -7.80 -3.48 17.97
CA LEU A 174 -8.78 -4.39 17.37
C LEU A 174 -8.16 -5.20 16.22
N LEU A 175 -7.43 -4.55 15.31
CA LEU A 175 -6.80 -5.19 14.17
C LEU A 175 -5.69 -6.16 14.61
N SER A 176 -4.91 -5.81 15.64
CA SER A 176 -3.90 -6.74 16.16
C SER A 176 -4.52 -7.96 16.83
N SER A 177 -5.69 -7.82 17.46
CA SER A 177 -6.43 -8.95 18.01
C SER A 177 -6.96 -9.86 16.90
N LYS A 178 -7.64 -9.28 15.89
CA LYS A 178 -8.14 -10.04 14.73
C LYS A 178 -7.01 -10.76 13.99
N GLY A 179 -5.90 -10.07 13.74
CA GLY A 179 -4.71 -10.66 13.12
C GLY A 179 -4.07 -11.77 13.94
N LYS A 180 -4.10 -11.66 15.28
CA LYS A 180 -3.64 -12.75 16.14
C LYS A 180 -4.56 -13.96 16.04
N ASP A 181 -5.88 -13.75 15.99
CA ASP A 181 -6.86 -14.82 15.89
C ASP A 181 -6.75 -15.55 14.54
N ASP A 182 -6.60 -14.82 13.43
CA ASP A 182 -6.32 -15.40 12.11
C ASP A 182 -5.00 -16.17 12.08
N PHE A 183 -3.94 -15.57 12.62
CA PHE A 183 -2.66 -16.25 12.74
C PHE A 183 -2.80 -17.57 13.51
N MET A 184 -3.57 -17.60 14.61
CA MET A 184 -3.81 -18.81 15.39
C MET A 184 -4.55 -19.87 14.58
N ASN A 185 -5.58 -19.47 13.83
CA ASN A 185 -6.36 -20.40 12.99
C ASN A 185 -5.49 -21.04 11.91
N GLU A 186 -4.61 -20.27 11.29
CA GLU A 186 -3.72 -20.75 10.23
C GLU A 186 -2.49 -21.49 10.78
N TRP A 187 -2.06 -21.14 12.00
CA TRP A 187 -0.98 -21.81 12.71
C TRP A 187 -1.29 -23.29 12.97
N GLU A 188 -2.53 -23.63 13.31
CA GLU A 188 -2.93 -25.02 13.55
C GLU A 188 -2.67 -25.89 12.31
N GLY A 189 -3.12 -25.45 11.13
CA GLY A 189 -2.86 -26.15 9.87
C GLY A 189 -1.38 -26.19 9.50
N PHE A 190 -0.63 -25.11 9.75
CA PHE A 190 0.80 -25.07 9.49
C PHE A 190 1.60 -26.08 10.35
N VAL A 191 1.27 -26.21 11.64
CA VAL A 191 1.97 -27.15 12.55
C VAL A 191 1.62 -28.61 12.28
N GLU A 192 0.43 -28.91 11.76
CA GLU A 192 0.12 -30.26 11.28
C GLU A 192 1.07 -30.71 10.17
N GLU A 193 1.43 -29.80 9.26
CA GLU A 193 2.41 -30.04 8.19
C GLU A 193 3.87 -29.96 8.68
N HIS A 194 4.12 -29.14 9.70
CA HIS A 194 5.45 -28.79 10.23
C HIS A 194 5.54 -28.94 11.77
N PRO A 195 5.54 -30.18 12.30
CA PRO A 195 5.45 -30.43 13.75
C PRO A 195 6.69 -29.99 14.53
N GLU A 196 7.81 -29.69 13.86
CA GLU A 196 9.02 -29.13 14.45
C GLU A 196 8.88 -27.67 14.86
N TYR A 197 7.83 -26.98 14.40
CA TYR A 197 7.59 -25.58 14.69
C TYR A 197 6.89 -25.37 16.03
N THR A 198 7.31 -24.33 16.74
CA THR A 198 6.70 -23.92 18.02
C THR A 198 6.35 -22.44 17.98
N VAL A 199 5.34 -22.02 18.72
CA VAL A 199 4.96 -20.60 18.81
C VAL A 199 4.97 -20.09 20.24
N THR A 200 5.49 -18.87 20.42
CA THR A 200 5.36 -18.09 21.65
C THR A 200 4.67 -16.77 21.34
N PHE A 201 3.72 -16.39 22.18
CA PHE A 201 2.99 -15.13 22.06
C PHE A 201 3.52 -14.10 23.06
N TYR A 202 3.69 -12.88 22.57
CA TYR A 202 3.88 -11.71 23.41
C TYR A 202 2.89 -10.62 23.03
N ASN A 203 2.42 -9.90 24.03
CA ASN A 203 1.67 -8.68 23.83
C ASN A 203 2.49 -7.49 24.35
N SER A 204 2.73 -6.52 23.47
CA SER A 204 3.60 -5.36 23.73
C SER A 204 3.14 -4.47 24.89
N GLN A 205 1.88 -4.56 25.31
CA GLN A 205 1.29 -3.74 26.37
C GLN A 205 1.12 -4.51 27.69
N THR A 206 1.00 -5.84 27.66
CA THR A 206 0.83 -6.66 28.87
C THR A 206 2.09 -7.41 29.29
N ASP A 207 2.91 -7.84 28.34
CA ASP A 207 4.20 -8.48 28.64
C ASP A 207 5.29 -7.46 28.89
N THR A 208 6.31 -7.86 29.65
CA THR A 208 7.44 -6.97 29.92
C THR A 208 8.29 -6.78 28.67
N THR A 209 8.63 -5.53 28.36
CA THR A 209 9.51 -5.18 27.23
C THR A 209 10.82 -5.95 27.26
N ASN A 210 11.36 -6.24 28.45
CA ASN A 210 12.58 -7.04 28.61
C ASN A 210 12.41 -8.48 28.08
N LYS A 211 11.25 -9.12 28.26
CA LYS A 211 11.00 -10.47 27.70
C LYS A 211 11.00 -10.42 26.17
N ILE A 212 10.31 -9.43 25.59
CA ILE A 212 10.24 -9.24 24.14
C ILE A 212 11.63 -8.96 23.56
N ILE A 213 12.39 -8.05 24.16
CA ILE A 213 13.77 -7.76 23.74
C ILE A 213 14.63 -9.03 23.85
N ALA A 214 14.44 -9.83 24.91
CA ALA A 214 15.22 -11.04 25.09
C ALA A 214 14.93 -12.13 24.06
N SER A 215 13.69 -12.25 23.58
CA SER A 215 13.27 -13.20 22.56
C SER A 215 13.49 -12.72 21.12
N THR A 216 13.83 -11.44 20.92
CA THR A 216 13.91 -10.85 19.56
C THR A 216 15.26 -10.21 19.23
N CYS A 217 15.98 -9.64 20.21
CA CYS A 217 17.17 -8.81 19.96
C CYS A 217 18.49 -9.46 20.42
N TYR A 218 18.46 -10.51 21.24
CA TYR A 218 19.70 -11.20 21.66
C TYR A 218 20.05 -12.36 20.73
N PRO A 219 21.22 -12.36 20.06
CA PRO A 219 21.61 -13.41 19.12
C PRO A 219 21.55 -14.83 19.71
N ARG A 220 21.91 -14.98 20.99
CA ARG A 220 21.90 -16.26 21.70
C ARG A 220 20.52 -16.92 21.72
N ASN A 221 19.46 -16.12 21.76
CA ASN A 221 18.09 -16.58 21.91
C ASN A 221 17.29 -16.59 20.60
N THR A 222 17.85 -16.03 19.52
CA THR A 222 17.09 -15.67 18.31
C THR A 222 17.55 -16.41 17.06
N HIS A 223 18.58 -17.27 17.17
CA HIS A 223 19.16 -17.95 16.02
C HIS A 223 18.17 -18.88 15.30
N LYS A 224 17.25 -19.48 16.05
CA LYS A 224 16.18 -20.35 15.54
C LYS A 224 14.84 -19.64 15.38
N THR A 225 14.80 -18.33 15.59
CA THR A 225 13.55 -17.60 15.76
C THR A 225 13.11 -16.90 14.48
N LEU A 226 11.83 -17.00 14.13
CA LEU A 226 11.11 -16.14 13.19
C LEU A 226 10.15 -15.27 13.99
N ILE A 227 9.90 -14.04 13.53
CA ILE A 227 8.98 -13.15 14.22
C ILE A 227 7.84 -12.76 13.29
N ILE A 228 6.61 -12.89 13.77
CA ILE A 228 5.39 -12.52 13.08
C ILE A 228 4.73 -11.37 13.83
N ALA A 229 4.46 -10.28 13.12
CA ALA A 229 3.71 -9.14 13.62
C ALA A 229 2.37 -9.05 12.87
N PRO A 230 1.26 -9.46 13.50
CA PRO A 230 -0.07 -9.40 12.87
C PRO A 230 -0.51 -7.98 12.52
N LYS A 231 -0.13 -7.00 13.34
CA LYS A 231 -0.26 -5.57 13.06
C LYS A 231 1.09 -4.88 13.28
N TRP A 232 1.44 -3.97 12.39
CA TRP A 232 2.63 -3.17 12.49
C TRP A 232 2.39 -1.87 13.25
N SER A 233 3.19 -1.65 14.29
CA SER A 233 3.14 -0.43 15.10
C SER A 233 4.52 0.20 15.27
N SER A 234 4.57 1.39 15.85
CA SER A 234 5.83 2.07 16.19
C SER A 234 6.71 1.23 17.13
N PHE A 235 6.09 0.47 18.04
CA PHE A 235 6.82 -0.48 18.88
C PHE A 235 7.45 -1.62 18.07
N MET A 236 6.70 -2.20 17.11
CA MET A 236 7.25 -3.23 16.21
C MET A 236 8.40 -2.68 15.36
N SER A 237 8.31 -1.41 14.93
CA SER A 237 9.41 -0.75 14.21
C SER A 237 10.67 -0.63 15.07
N PHE A 238 10.53 -0.29 16.36
CA PHE A 238 11.65 -0.24 17.29
C PHE A 238 12.30 -1.62 17.49
N ILE A 239 11.50 -2.66 17.72
CA ILE A 239 12.01 -4.01 17.92
C ILE A 239 12.62 -4.57 16.62
N GLY A 240 11.93 -4.45 15.49
CA GLY A 240 12.38 -4.95 14.18
C GLY A 240 13.74 -4.38 13.76
N ARG A 241 13.95 -3.07 13.92
CA ARG A 241 15.25 -2.43 13.62
C ARG A 241 16.42 -2.93 14.46
N ASN A 242 16.15 -3.44 15.66
CA ASN A 242 17.17 -3.94 16.58
C ASN A 242 17.25 -5.49 16.62
N SER A 243 16.30 -6.16 15.97
CA SER A 243 16.14 -7.60 16.04
C SER A 243 17.31 -8.36 15.40
N LYS A 244 17.50 -9.59 15.88
CA LYS A 244 18.44 -10.58 15.33
C LYS A 244 17.71 -11.78 14.73
N ALA A 245 16.38 -11.71 14.69
CA ALA A 245 15.50 -12.62 13.98
C ALA A 245 14.73 -11.85 12.89
N PRO A 246 14.44 -12.49 11.74
CA PRO A 246 13.73 -11.83 10.66
C PRO A 246 12.26 -11.61 11.07
N PHE A 247 11.81 -10.36 10.92
CA PHE A 247 10.42 -9.95 11.14
C PHE A 247 9.62 -10.07 9.85
N PHE A 248 8.45 -10.67 9.95
CA PHE A 248 7.47 -10.82 8.88
C PHE A 248 6.12 -10.23 9.31
N SER A 249 5.38 -9.67 8.36
CA SER A 249 4.05 -9.09 8.61
C SER A 249 3.18 -9.19 7.36
N CYS A 250 1.86 -9.15 7.54
CA CYS A 250 0.90 -9.04 6.44
C CYS A 250 0.57 -7.58 6.09
N GLU A 251 1.34 -6.62 6.62
CA GLU A 251 1.19 -5.19 6.35
C GLU A 251 2.48 -4.63 5.72
N ASN A 252 2.37 -4.06 4.53
CA ASN A 252 3.51 -3.47 3.85
C ASN A 252 4.09 -2.26 4.61
N LEU A 253 3.33 -1.61 5.52
CA LEU A 253 3.80 -0.59 6.48
C LEU A 253 5.07 -1.02 7.25
N ALA A 254 5.25 -2.33 7.41
CA ALA A 254 6.38 -2.95 8.07
C ALA A 254 7.72 -2.78 7.34
N LEU A 255 7.66 -2.72 6.01
CA LEU A 255 8.84 -2.58 5.18
C LEU A 255 9.48 -1.20 5.40
N THR A 256 10.81 -1.12 5.24
CA THR A 256 11.63 0.07 5.58
C THR A 256 11.72 0.39 7.08
N ASN A 257 10.88 -0.26 7.89
CA ASN A 257 10.76 -0.06 9.33
C ASN A 257 11.35 -1.21 10.17
N GLY A 258 12.14 -2.09 9.56
CA GLY A 258 12.85 -3.16 10.27
C GLY A 258 12.29 -4.56 10.02
N ALA A 259 11.17 -4.69 9.31
CA ALA A 259 10.72 -5.99 8.82
C ALA A 259 11.62 -6.51 7.72
N PHE A 260 11.91 -7.81 7.78
CA PHE A 260 12.61 -8.55 6.73
C PHE A 260 11.76 -8.65 5.46
N GLY A 261 10.48 -8.99 5.62
CA GLY A 261 9.54 -9.03 4.52
C GLY A 261 8.11 -8.82 4.94
N ALA A 262 7.26 -8.48 3.98
CA ALA A 262 5.83 -8.37 4.15
C ALA A 262 5.09 -9.11 3.03
N TYR A 263 3.91 -9.64 3.34
CA TYR A 263 3.01 -10.24 2.37
C TYR A 263 1.72 -9.42 2.30
N ASP A 264 1.62 -8.57 1.29
CA ASP A 264 0.53 -7.60 1.20
C ASP A 264 0.32 -7.17 -0.25
N ALA A 265 -0.77 -6.45 -0.50
CA ALA A 265 -1.03 -5.78 -1.75
C ALA A 265 -0.01 -4.66 -2.01
N ASP A 266 0.31 -4.44 -3.28
CA ASP A 266 1.22 -3.37 -3.71
C ASP A 266 0.50 -2.02 -3.64
N SER A 267 1.05 -1.08 -2.87
CA SER A 267 0.40 0.21 -2.61
C SER A 267 0.11 1.02 -3.88
N TYR A 268 1.03 1.03 -4.86
CA TYR A 268 0.83 1.76 -6.10
C TYR A 268 -0.22 1.07 -6.97
N ALA A 269 -0.10 -0.25 -7.17
CA ALA A 269 -0.99 -1.01 -8.03
C ALA A 269 -2.43 -1.02 -7.49
N SER A 270 -2.61 -1.20 -6.18
CA SER A 270 -3.93 -1.14 -5.56
C SER A 270 -4.56 0.25 -5.70
N ALA A 271 -3.81 1.32 -5.44
CA ALA A 271 -4.32 2.67 -5.59
C ALA A 271 -4.64 3.05 -7.05
N HIS A 272 -3.83 2.56 -7.99
CA HIS A 272 -4.05 2.71 -9.43
C HIS A 272 -5.36 2.06 -9.87
N GLU A 273 -5.57 0.80 -9.49
CA GLU A 273 -6.79 0.08 -9.81
C GLU A 273 -8.03 0.75 -9.19
N VAL A 274 -7.92 1.22 -7.94
CA VAL A 274 -8.99 1.97 -7.27
C VAL A 274 -9.28 3.29 -7.95
N GLY A 275 -8.27 4.00 -8.47
CA GLY A 275 -8.47 5.21 -9.25
C GLY A 275 -9.29 4.96 -10.51
N ARG A 276 -9.07 3.82 -11.18
CA ARG A 276 -9.87 3.41 -12.35
C ARG A 276 -11.31 3.07 -11.96
N THR A 277 -11.49 2.29 -10.89
CA THR A 277 -12.82 1.95 -10.38
C THR A 277 -13.59 3.18 -9.90
N ALA A 278 -12.95 4.09 -9.18
CA ALA A 278 -13.56 5.35 -8.75
C ALA A 278 -13.93 6.23 -9.96
N ALA A 279 -13.13 6.25 -11.03
CA ALA A 279 -13.48 6.94 -12.26
C ALA A 279 -14.75 6.35 -12.92
N ASP A 280 -14.88 5.02 -12.96
CA ASP A 280 -16.08 4.37 -13.49
C ASP A 280 -17.32 4.66 -12.64
N VAL A 281 -17.18 4.69 -11.31
CA VAL A 281 -18.25 5.08 -10.39
C VAL A 281 -18.68 6.54 -10.63
N LEU A 282 -17.73 7.47 -10.83
CA LEU A 282 -18.04 8.87 -11.16
C LEU A 282 -18.75 9.03 -12.51
N ARG A 283 -18.60 8.07 -13.44
CA ARG A 283 -19.32 8.03 -14.72
C ARG A 283 -20.72 7.40 -14.62
N GLY A 284 -21.08 6.85 -13.45
CA GLY A 284 -22.40 6.29 -13.19
C GLY A 284 -22.44 4.77 -13.07
N LYS A 285 -21.30 4.07 -13.05
CA LYS A 285 -21.28 2.65 -12.66
C LYS A 285 -21.70 2.52 -11.20
N SER A 286 -22.63 1.63 -10.88
CA SER A 286 -23.09 1.46 -9.50
C SER A 286 -21.99 0.77 -8.66
N PRO A 287 -21.67 1.25 -7.44
CA PRO A 287 -20.77 0.55 -6.53
C PRO A 287 -21.18 -0.91 -6.27
N SER A 288 -22.48 -1.20 -6.16
CA SER A 288 -22.99 -2.56 -5.99
C SER A 288 -22.67 -3.51 -7.16
N GLU A 289 -22.48 -2.99 -8.38
CA GLU A 289 -22.06 -3.79 -9.55
C GLU A 289 -20.56 -4.09 -9.53
N VAL A 290 -19.76 -3.27 -8.85
CA VAL A 290 -18.33 -3.52 -8.62
C VAL A 290 -18.17 -4.55 -7.51
N GLY A 291 -18.90 -4.39 -6.41
CA GLY A 291 -18.84 -5.28 -5.25
C GLY A 291 -17.52 -5.16 -4.48
N ILE A 292 -17.16 -6.24 -3.78
CA ILE A 292 -15.92 -6.37 -3.01
C ILE A 292 -15.02 -7.36 -3.74
N ILE A 293 -13.79 -6.94 -4.03
CA ILE A 293 -12.82 -7.73 -4.80
C ILE A 293 -11.58 -7.96 -3.93
N GLU A 294 -11.04 -9.17 -3.90
CA GLU A 294 -9.78 -9.44 -3.21
C GLU A 294 -8.57 -9.02 -4.07
N SER A 295 -7.67 -8.23 -3.48
CA SER A 295 -6.48 -7.73 -4.15
C SER A 295 -5.41 -8.82 -4.25
N PRO A 296 -4.61 -8.86 -5.34
CA PRO A 296 -3.47 -9.75 -5.41
C PRO A 296 -2.40 -9.33 -4.40
N LEU A 297 -2.00 -10.28 -3.55
CA LEU A 297 -0.92 -10.11 -2.58
C LEU A 297 0.44 -10.47 -3.19
N LYS A 298 1.50 -9.84 -2.70
CA LYS A 298 2.88 -10.09 -3.14
C LYS A 298 3.83 -10.12 -1.96
N PHE A 299 4.82 -11.00 -2.06
CA PHE A 299 5.95 -10.97 -1.14
C PHE A 299 6.87 -9.80 -1.49
N MET A 300 7.17 -8.99 -0.49
CA MET A 300 8.08 -7.86 -0.58
C MET A 300 9.17 -8.01 0.47
N TYR A 301 10.43 -7.82 0.08
CA TYR A 301 11.58 -7.98 0.97
C TYR A 301 12.43 -6.71 0.98
N ASP A 302 12.85 -6.27 2.17
CA ASP A 302 13.75 -5.13 2.30
C ASP A 302 15.19 -5.55 1.96
N PHE A 303 15.79 -4.92 0.95
CA PHE A 303 17.16 -5.22 0.53
C PHE A 303 18.17 -5.14 1.68
N LYS A 304 18.05 -4.16 2.59
CA LYS A 304 18.96 -4.04 3.73
C LYS A 304 18.85 -5.23 4.68
N GLN A 305 17.65 -5.78 4.82
CA GLN A 305 17.40 -6.95 5.66
C GLN A 305 17.89 -8.24 4.99
N LEU A 306 17.72 -8.38 3.67
CA LEU A 306 18.33 -9.48 2.90
C LEU A 306 19.84 -9.53 3.13
N VAL A 307 20.52 -8.39 3.01
CA VAL A 307 21.96 -8.28 3.28
C VAL A 307 22.30 -8.60 4.74
N PHE A 308 21.54 -8.05 5.70
CA PHE A 308 21.79 -8.27 7.13
C PHE A 308 21.66 -9.75 7.54
N PHE A 309 20.62 -10.43 7.04
CA PHE A 309 20.37 -11.85 7.31
C PHE A 309 21.10 -12.80 6.35
N LYS A 310 21.91 -12.28 5.43
CA LYS A 310 22.69 -13.04 4.44
C LYS A 310 21.84 -13.92 3.53
N VAL A 311 20.66 -13.43 3.14
CA VAL A 311 19.80 -14.06 2.14
C VAL A 311 20.12 -13.48 0.77
N ASP A 312 20.41 -14.33 -0.21
CA ASP A 312 20.64 -13.88 -1.58
C ASP A 312 19.35 -13.28 -2.15
N PRO A 313 19.35 -12.01 -2.62
CA PRO A 313 18.17 -11.42 -3.25
C PRO A 313 17.63 -12.27 -4.41
N LYS A 314 18.48 -12.99 -5.15
CA LYS A 314 18.04 -13.90 -6.21
C LYS A 314 17.24 -15.08 -5.68
N GLN A 315 17.58 -15.59 -4.50
CA GLN A 315 16.82 -16.66 -3.84
C GLN A 315 15.42 -16.15 -3.48
N ALA A 316 15.33 -14.96 -2.89
CA ALA A 316 14.06 -14.33 -2.54
C ALA A 316 13.19 -14.07 -3.78
N SER A 317 13.77 -13.60 -4.88
CA SER A 317 13.03 -13.41 -6.14
C SER A 317 12.63 -14.72 -6.82
N ALA A 318 13.45 -15.77 -6.74
CA ALA A 318 13.13 -17.08 -7.32
C ALA A 318 11.89 -17.73 -6.68
N ILE A 319 11.56 -17.38 -5.44
CA ILE A 319 10.36 -17.85 -4.73
C ILE A 319 9.18 -16.87 -4.82
N GLY A 320 9.22 -15.89 -5.74
CA GLY A 320 8.12 -14.95 -5.99
C GLY A 320 8.24 -13.62 -5.23
N GLY A 321 9.39 -13.32 -4.63
CA GLY A 321 9.65 -12.09 -3.89
C GLY A 321 10.02 -10.88 -4.75
N THR A 322 9.41 -9.74 -4.45
CA THR A 322 9.85 -8.44 -4.95
C THR A 322 10.81 -7.80 -3.96
N ILE A 323 11.98 -7.38 -4.43
CA ILE A 323 12.96 -6.70 -3.61
C ILE A 323 12.67 -5.20 -3.65
N ILE A 324 12.52 -4.59 -2.48
CA ILE A 324 12.34 -3.15 -2.33
C ILE A 324 13.62 -2.50 -1.79
N ASN A 325 13.76 -1.19 -1.99
CA ASN A 325 14.92 -0.41 -1.54
C ASN A 325 16.29 -0.93 -2.00
N GLU A 326 16.33 -1.65 -3.13
CA GLU A 326 17.58 -2.07 -3.74
C GLU A 326 18.35 -0.84 -4.24
N PRO A 327 19.60 -0.63 -3.80
CA PRO A 327 20.43 0.46 -4.30
C PRO A 327 20.57 0.37 -5.81
N TYR A 328 20.45 1.50 -6.51
CA TYR A 328 20.58 1.56 -7.98
C TYR A 328 21.85 0.88 -8.51
N MET A 329 22.96 1.00 -7.77
CA MET A 329 24.24 0.36 -8.12
C MET A 329 24.18 -1.17 -8.09
N GLU A 330 23.39 -1.75 -7.18
CA GLU A 330 23.19 -3.20 -7.12
C GLU A 330 22.18 -3.64 -8.18
N LYS A 331 21.03 -2.95 -8.26
CA LYS A 331 19.98 -3.23 -9.25
C LYS A 331 20.49 -3.23 -10.69
N TYR A 332 21.36 -2.27 -11.02
CA TYR A 332 21.93 -2.11 -12.35
C TYR A 332 23.42 -2.44 -12.40
N ARG A 333 23.90 -3.31 -11.51
CA ARG A 333 25.33 -3.64 -11.36
C ARG A 333 25.99 -4.03 -12.69
N MET A 334 25.32 -4.84 -13.50
CA MET A 334 25.83 -5.24 -14.82
C MET A 334 25.97 -4.06 -15.78
N LEU A 335 25.00 -3.14 -15.80
CA LEU A 335 25.06 -1.94 -16.62
C LEU A 335 26.22 -1.05 -16.18
N TYR A 336 26.42 -0.88 -14.87
CA TYR A 336 27.56 -0.13 -14.34
C TYR A 336 28.89 -0.80 -14.71
N ILE A 337 29.03 -2.12 -14.59
CA ILE A 337 30.25 -2.85 -15.00
C ILE A 337 30.52 -2.64 -16.49
N LEU A 338 29.50 -2.71 -17.34
CA LEU A 338 29.63 -2.47 -18.78
C LEU A 338 30.01 -1.01 -19.08
N LEU A 339 29.42 -0.06 -18.36
CA LEU A 339 29.70 1.36 -18.52
C LEU A 339 31.12 1.72 -18.04
N TYR A 340 31.55 1.22 -16.89
CA TYR A 340 32.92 1.42 -16.41
C TYR A 340 33.96 0.73 -17.30
N SER A 341 33.69 -0.50 -17.75
CA SER A 341 34.62 -1.22 -18.64
C SER A 341 34.72 -0.54 -20.02
N SER A 342 33.62 0.00 -20.57
CA SER A 342 33.65 0.75 -21.82
C SER A 342 34.38 2.10 -21.68
N ILE A 343 34.19 2.83 -20.59
CA ILE A 343 34.96 4.06 -20.30
C ILE A 343 36.45 3.75 -20.16
N LEU A 344 36.79 2.68 -19.44
CA LEU A 344 38.19 2.25 -19.27
C LEU A 344 38.81 1.86 -20.63
N ALA A 345 38.09 1.10 -21.45
CA ALA A 345 38.54 0.73 -22.79
C ALA A 345 38.76 1.96 -23.68
N LEU A 346 37.86 2.95 -23.62
CA LEU A 346 37.99 4.21 -24.34
C LEU A 346 39.20 5.02 -23.86
N LEU A 347 39.44 5.09 -22.55
CA LEU A 347 40.62 5.76 -21.98
C LEU A 347 41.92 5.10 -22.45
N VAL A 348 42.00 3.76 -22.40
CA VAL A 348 43.17 3.01 -22.89
C VAL A 348 43.40 3.26 -24.38
N PHE A 349 42.32 3.30 -25.19
CA PHE A 349 42.39 3.61 -26.61
C PHE A 349 42.87 5.05 -26.86
N LEU A 350 42.36 6.04 -26.13
CA LEU A 350 42.80 7.43 -26.27
C LEU A 350 44.27 7.61 -25.88
N ILE A 351 44.73 6.94 -24.82
CA ILE A 351 46.14 6.96 -24.41
C ILE A 351 47.01 6.30 -25.47
N SER A 352 46.61 5.16 -26.04
CA SER A 352 47.39 4.48 -27.09
C SER A 352 47.49 5.32 -28.36
N VAL A 353 46.42 6.01 -28.76
CA VAL A 353 46.43 6.98 -29.87
C VAL A 353 47.35 8.16 -29.55
N ALA A 354 47.26 8.75 -28.35
CA ALA A 354 48.09 9.90 -27.95
C ALA A 354 49.59 9.55 -27.88
N VAL A 355 49.95 8.36 -27.39
CA VAL A 355 51.34 7.89 -27.37
C VAL A 355 51.87 7.61 -28.77
N SER A 356 51.01 7.14 -29.68
CA SER A 356 51.35 6.92 -31.09
C SER A 356 51.52 8.24 -31.86
N TYR A 357 50.94 9.34 -31.37
CA TYR A 357 51.02 10.68 -31.93
C TYR A 357 52.14 11.50 -31.27
N LYS A 358 53.35 10.94 -31.15
CA LYS A 358 54.55 11.73 -30.81
C LYS A 358 55.11 12.32 -32.12
N PRO A 359 55.08 13.65 -32.33
CA PRO A 359 55.68 14.26 -33.51
C PRO A 359 57.21 14.09 -33.43
N SER A 360 57.79 13.58 -34.53
CA SER A 360 59.23 13.51 -34.79
C SER A 360 59.86 14.89 -34.90
#